data_AF-A0A1E9AB78-F1
#
_entry.id   AF-A0A1E9AB78-F1
#
_cell.length_a   1.000
_cell.length_b   1.000
_cell.length_c   1.000
_cell.angle_alpha   90.00
_cell.angle_beta   90.00
_cell.angle_gamma   90.00
#
_symmetry.space_group_name_H-M   'P 1'
#
loop_
_entity.id
_entity.type
_entity.pdbx_description
1 polymer ?
#
loop_
_entity_poly.entity_id
_entity_poly.type
_entity_poly.pdbx_seq_one_letter_code
_entity_poly.pdbx_strand_id
1 'polypeptide(L)'
;MNYQELLHLHQCIHDLVQHIELYHYAIHEDSKHKASYRQRIVDYVETERERLNQLSPSTLTFYHHKYLHHLNYLADHPLDELQAGHKSAYIVDTQRQFLSLYHQIHAVLFD
;
A
#
# COMPACT_ATOMS: atom_id res chain seq x y z
N MET A 1 21.66 -7.83 3.69
CA MET A 1 20.49 -6.92 3.67
C MET A 1 20.86 -5.74 2.78
N ASN A 2 20.14 -5.50 1.69
CA ASN A 2 20.41 -4.35 0.81
C ASN A 2 19.72 -3.11 1.40
N TYR A 3 20.50 -2.24 2.03
CA TYR A 3 20.00 -1.01 2.66
C TYR A 3 19.26 -0.10 1.67
N GLN A 4 19.74 0.00 0.44
CA GLN A 4 19.10 0.81 -0.61
C GLN A 4 17.72 0.25 -0.97
N GLU A 5 17.60 -1.07 -1.06
CA GLU A 5 16.32 -1.69 -1.34
C GLU A 5 15.34 -1.50 -0.17
N LEU A 6 15.82 -1.60 1.07
CA LEU A 6 14.95 -1.37 2.23
C LEU A 6 14.45 0.08 2.32
N LEU A 7 15.29 1.06 1.96
CA LEU A 7 14.89 2.46 1.79
C LEU A 7 13.86 2.62 0.67
N HIS A 8 14.06 1.95 -0.46
CA HIS A 8 13.13 2.00 -1.57
C HIS A 8 11.77 1.40 -1.18
N LEU A 9 11.76 0.24 -0.53
CA LEU A 9 10.56 -0.38 0.01
C LEU A 9 9.81 0.54 0.98
N HIS A 10 10.54 1.21 1.89
CA HIS A 10 9.97 2.20 2.81
C HIS A 10 9.27 3.35 2.08
N GLN A 11 9.90 3.87 1.02
CA GLN A 11 9.29 4.90 0.17
C GLN A 11 8.04 4.39 -0.53
N CYS A 12 8.08 3.18 -1.10
CA CYS A 12 6.92 2.62 -1.81
C CYS A 12 5.71 2.44 -0.88
N ILE A 13 5.93 1.95 0.34
CA ILE A 13 4.86 1.80 1.32
C ILE A 13 4.27 3.17 1.70
N HIS A 14 5.13 4.18 1.90
CA HIS A 14 4.67 5.54 2.15
C HIS A 14 3.76 6.05 1.03
N ASP A 15 4.19 5.91 -0.23
CA ASP A 15 3.45 6.42 -1.38
C ASP A 15 2.10 5.70 -1.53
N LEU A 16 2.05 4.39 -1.29
CA LEU A 16 0.78 3.65 -1.25
C LEU A 16 -0.15 4.15 -0.14
N VAL A 17 0.37 4.41 1.07
CA VAL A 17 -0.42 5.00 2.17
C VAL A 17 -0.99 6.35 1.76
N GLN A 18 -0.22 7.19 1.07
CA GLN A 18 -0.70 8.48 0.57
C GLN A 18 -1.80 8.33 -0.49
N HIS A 19 -1.68 7.36 -1.41
CA HIS A 19 -2.72 7.08 -2.39
C HIS A 19 -4.02 6.63 -1.73
N ILE A 20 -3.94 5.76 -0.71
CA ILE A 20 -5.10 5.32 0.07
C ILE A 20 -5.75 6.49 0.83
N GLU A 21 -4.95 7.37 1.45
CA GLU A 21 -5.45 8.56 2.15
C GLU A 21 -6.21 9.50 1.20
N LEU A 22 -5.65 9.79 0.01
CA LEU A 22 -6.31 10.62 -0.99
C LEU A 22 -7.64 10.03 -1.46
N TYR A 23 -7.68 8.71 -1.63
CA TYR A 23 -8.92 8.02 -1.99
C TYR A 23 -9.95 8.07 -0.85
N HIS A 24 -9.52 7.84 0.40
CA HIS A 24 -10.37 7.92 1.58
C HIS A 24 -10.98 9.32 1.74
N TYR A 25 -10.15 10.36 1.64
CA TYR A 25 -10.61 11.75 1.66
C TYR A 25 -11.59 12.05 0.52
N ALA A 26 -11.31 11.57 -0.70
CA ALA A 26 -12.20 11.77 -1.83
C ALA A 26 -13.57 11.10 -1.65
N ILE A 27 -13.63 9.95 -0.97
CA ILE A 27 -14.91 9.31 -0.59
C ILE A 27 -15.66 10.20 0.40
N HIS A 28 -14.98 10.67 1.45
CA HIS A 28 -15.59 11.51 2.48
C HIS A 28 -16.16 12.81 1.93
N GLU A 29 -15.47 13.45 1.01
CA GLU A 29 -15.88 14.71 0.37
C GLU A 29 -16.82 14.52 -0.83
N ASP A 30 -17.26 13.29 -1.11
CA ASP A 30 -18.03 12.93 -2.31
C ASP A 30 -17.41 13.51 -3.62
N SER A 31 -16.08 13.44 -3.71
CA SER A 31 -15.32 14.06 -4.78
C SER A 31 -15.52 13.34 -6.11
N LYS A 32 -15.63 14.10 -7.21
CA LYS A 32 -15.63 13.55 -8.58
C LYS A 32 -14.36 12.77 -8.95
N HIS A 33 -13.30 12.88 -8.14
CA HIS A 33 -12.00 12.24 -8.39
C HIS A 33 -11.86 10.84 -7.76
N LYS A 34 -12.85 10.35 -7.01
CA LYS A 34 -12.84 9.01 -6.34
C LYS A 34 -12.38 7.89 -7.26
N ALA A 35 -12.99 7.76 -8.44
CA ALA A 35 -12.65 6.72 -9.41
C ALA A 35 -11.19 6.83 -9.89
N SER A 36 -10.70 8.06 -10.09
CA SER A 36 -9.32 8.30 -10.52
C SER A 36 -8.32 7.91 -9.42
N TYR A 37 -8.58 8.26 -8.15
CA TYR A 37 -7.72 7.88 -7.05
C TYR A 37 -7.74 6.37 -6.79
N ARG A 38 -8.92 5.73 -6.89
CA ARG A 38 -9.02 4.27 -6.85
C ARG A 38 -8.16 3.62 -7.94
N GLN A 39 -8.25 4.10 -9.17
CA GLN A 39 -7.47 3.56 -10.28
C GLN A 39 -5.96 3.70 -10.02
N ARG A 40 -5.51 4.84 -9.49
CA ARG A 40 -4.10 5.03 -9.12
C ARG A 40 -3.62 4.00 -8.10
N ILE A 41 -4.45 3.64 -7.13
CA ILE A 41 -4.11 2.59 -6.15
C ILE A 41 -3.95 1.24 -6.86
N VAL A 42 -4.89 0.88 -7.75
CA VAL A 42 -4.83 -0.37 -8.53
C VAL A 42 -3.55 -0.43 -9.36
N ASP A 43 -3.30 0.62 -10.16
CA ASP A 43 -2.11 0.69 -11.03
C ASP A 43 -0.82 0.60 -10.20
N TYR A 44 -0.77 1.28 -9.05
CA TYR A 44 0.38 1.25 -8.15
C TYR A 44 0.61 -0.14 -7.54
N VAL A 45 -0.46 -0.80 -7.09
CA VAL A 45 -0.40 -2.16 -6.53
C VAL A 45 0.11 -3.15 -7.58
N GLU A 46 -0.39 -3.09 -8.81
CA GLU A 46 0.07 -3.96 -9.89
C GLU A 46 1.55 -3.74 -10.21
N THR A 47 1.97 -2.47 -10.35
CA THR A 47 3.36 -2.09 -10.62
C THR A 47 4.30 -2.62 -9.54
N GLU A 48 3.95 -2.45 -8.26
CA GLU A 48 4.80 -2.91 -7.16
C GLU A 48 4.84 -4.43 -7.03
N ARG A 49 3.73 -5.14 -7.30
CA ARG A 49 3.72 -6.61 -7.33
C ARG A 49 4.63 -7.13 -8.42
N GLU A 50 4.56 -6.56 -9.62
CA GLU A 50 5.44 -6.92 -10.72
C GLU A 50 6.91 -6.69 -10.37
N ARG A 51 7.24 -5.50 -9.83
CA ARG A 51 8.60 -5.15 -9.40
C ARG A 51 9.14 -6.17 -8.38
N LEU A 52 8.39 -6.48 -7.33
CA LEU A 52 8.83 -7.41 -6.29
C LEU A 52 9.01 -8.84 -6.80
N ASN A 53 8.19 -9.27 -7.76
CA ASN A 53 8.32 -10.59 -8.40
C ASN A 53 9.55 -10.68 -9.33
N GLN A 54 10.05 -9.55 -9.83
CA GLN A 54 11.26 -9.49 -10.66
C GLN A 54 12.55 -9.37 -9.84
N LEU A 55 12.48 -9.05 -8.54
CA LEU A 55 13.65 -8.98 -7.69
C LEU A 55 14.26 -10.37 -7.44
N SER A 56 15.59 -10.41 -7.35
CA SER A 56 16.30 -11.63 -6.93
C SER A 56 15.85 -12.05 -5.53
N PRO A 57 15.61 -13.35 -5.26
CA PRO A 57 15.27 -13.84 -3.92
C PRO A 57 16.28 -13.45 -2.84
N SER A 58 17.56 -13.28 -3.20
CA SER A 58 18.61 -12.84 -2.28
C SER A 58 18.49 -11.38 -1.83
N THR A 59 17.70 -10.58 -2.55
CA THR A 59 17.39 -9.18 -2.24
C THR A 59 16.19 -9.05 -1.30
N LEU A 60 15.25 -10.00 -1.38
CA LEU A 60 14.01 -9.96 -0.61
C LEU A 60 14.27 -10.22 0.87
N THR A 61 13.76 -9.32 1.71
CA THR A 61 13.74 -9.47 3.15
C THR A 61 12.35 -9.86 3.63
N PHE A 62 12.22 -10.19 4.92
CA PHE A 62 10.93 -10.38 5.58
C PHE A 62 9.93 -9.25 5.27
N TYR A 63 10.38 -7.99 5.26
CA TYR A 63 9.53 -6.83 4.97
C TYR A 63 8.99 -6.81 3.54
N HIS A 64 9.76 -7.31 2.57
CA HIS A 64 9.31 -7.41 1.19
C HIS A 64 8.20 -8.45 1.05
N HIS A 65 8.37 -9.61 1.68
CA HIS A 65 7.34 -10.65 1.68
C HIS A 65 6.06 -10.18 2.36
N LYS A 66 6.18 -9.44 3.47
CA LYS A 66 5.03 -8.87 4.16
C LYS A 66 4.33 -7.81 3.30
N TYR A 67 5.09 -6.93 2.64
CA TYR A 67 4.53 -5.95 1.72
C TYR A 67 3.82 -6.63 0.54
N LEU A 68 4.46 -7.60 -0.11
CA LEU A 68 3.88 -8.36 -1.23
C LEU A 68 2.61 -9.10 -0.81
N HIS A 69 2.57 -9.66 0.41
CA HIS A 69 1.36 -10.27 0.95
C HIS A 69 0.19 -9.27 1.05
N HIS A 70 0.45 -8.07 1.59
CA HIS A 70 -0.57 -7.01 1.65
C HIS A 70 -1.00 -6.53 0.26
N LEU A 71 -0.07 -6.41 -0.69
CA LEU A 71 -0.39 -6.04 -2.07
C LEU A 71 -1.26 -7.10 -2.77
N ASN A 72 -0.95 -8.39 -2.60
CA ASN A 72 -1.76 -9.47 -3.14
C ASN A 72 -3.18 -9.44 -2.56
N TYR A 73 -3.29 -9.28 -1.24
CA TYR A 73 -4.59 -9.18 -0.58
C TYR A 73 -5.41 -8.00 -1.12
N LEU A 74 -4.79 -6.83 -1.29
CA LEU A 74 -5.43 -5.64 -1.82
C LEU A 74 -5.83 -5.78 -3.30
N ALA A 75 -5.05 -6.49 -4.10
CA ALA A 75 -5.40 -6.80 -5.49
C ALA A 75 -6.63 -7.71 -5.58
N ASP A 76 -6.73 -8.71 -4.68
CA ASP A 76 -7.87 -9.62 -4.61
C ASP A 76 -9.12 -8.95 -3.98
N HIS A 77 -8.91 -7.93 -3.14
CA HIS A 77 -9.95 -7.20 -2.41
C HIS A 77 -9.79 -5.69 -2.61
N PRO A 78 -10.06 -5.17 -3.82
CA PRO A 78 -9.85 -3.76 -4.15
C PRO A 78 -10.69 -2.84 -3.27
N LEU A 79 -10.19 -1.62 -3.05
CA LEU A 79 -10.92 -0.59 -2.33
C LEU A 79 -12.08 -0.10 -3.20
N ASP A 80 -13.29 -0.56 -2.91
CA ASP A 80 -14.50 -0.16 -3.63
C ASP A 80 -15.36 0.79 -2.80
N GLU A 81 -15.90 1.79 -3.49
CA GLU A 81 -16.95 2.66 -2.97
C GLU A 81 -18.27 1.89 -2.98
N LEU A 82 -18.76 1.48 -1.81
CA LEU A 82 -20.02 0.75 -1.69
C LEU A 82 -20.87 1.33 -0.57
N GLN A 83 -22.18 1.40 -0.81
CA GLN A 83 -23.18 2.19 -0.09
C GLN A 83 -23.46 1.79 1.38
N ALA A 84 -22.57 1.07 2.07
CA ALA A 84 -22.78 0.61 3.45
C ALA A 84 -21.57 0.89 4.36
N GLY A 85 -21.83 1.38 5.58
CA GLY A 85 -20.84 1.89 6.55
C GLY A 85 -19.73 0.94 7.02
N HIS A 86 -19.76 -0.35 6.63
CA HIS A 86 -18.71 -1.32 6.96
C HIS A 86 -17.41 -1.14 6.15
N LYS A 87 -17.39 -0.33 5.09
CA LYS A 87 -16.27 -0.29 4.13
C LYS A 87 -15.30 0.89 4.27
N SER A 88 -15.71 2.00 4.91
CA SER A 88 -14.75 3.01 5.39
C SER A 88 -13.80 2.39 6.42
N ALA A 89 -14.31 1.51 7.29
CA ALA A 89 -13.48 0.72 8.20
C ALA A 89 -12.44 -0.12 7.43
N TYR A 90 -12.81 -0.73 6.31
CA TYR A 90 -11.87 -1.51 5.49
C TYR A 90 -10.75 -0.64 4.90
N ILE A 91 -11.06 0.55 4.38
CA ILE A 91 -10.05 1.49 3.84
C ILE A 91 -9.08 1.91 4.95
N VAL A 92 -9.62 2.30 6.11
CA VAL A 92 -8.83 2.69 7.28
C VAL A 92 -7.97 1.54 7.80
N ASP A 93 -8.51 0.32 7.86
CA ASP A 93 -7.78 -0.86 8.31
C ASP A 93 -6.67 -1.23 7.33
N THR A 94 -6.93 -1.12 6.03
CA THR A 94 -5.92 -1.31 4.97
C THR A 94 -4.79 -0.29 5.13
N GLN A 95 -5.13 0.98 5.30
CA GLN A 95 -4.16 2.04 5.53
C GLN A 95 -3.32 1.78 6.79
N ARG A 96 -3.94 1.38 7.90
CA ARG A 96 -3.25 1.04 9.15
C ARG A 96 -2.27 -0.12 8.99
N GLN A 97 -2.61 -1.13 8.18
CA GLN A 97 -1.71 -2.25 7.92
C GLN A 97 -0.43 -1.79 7.20
N PHE A 98 -0.55 -0.98 6.15
CA PHE A 98 0.60 -0.42 5.46
C PHE A 98 1.39 0.56 6.34
N LEU A 99 0.72 1.41 7.11
CA LEU A 99 1.37 2.33 8.03
C LEU A 99 2.14 1.61 9.15
N SER A 100 1.61 0.49 9.65
CA SER A 100 2.32 -0.35 10.62
C SER A 100 3.59 -0.93 10.02
N LEU A 101 3.55 -1.39 8.76
CA LEU A 101 4.73 -1.87 8.05
C LEU A 101 5.75 -0.76 7.79
N TYR A 102 5.28 0.43 7.41
CA TYR A 102 6.11 1.62 7.25
C TYR A 102 6.91 1.91 8.52
N HIS A 103 6.24 1.99 9.68
CA HIS A 103 6.92 2.24 10.96
C HIS A 103 7.90 1.12 11.36
N GLN A 104 7.58 -0.14 11.06
CA GLN A 104 8.51 -1.25 11.30
C GLN A 104 9.80 -1.11 10.50
N ILE A 105 9.71 -0.71 9.23
CA ILE A 105 10.89 -0.49 8.40
C ILE A 105 11.63 0.77 8.82
N HIS A 106 10.89 1.84 9.18
CA HIS A 106 11.46 3.10 9.65
C HIS A 106 12.39 2.88 10.85
N ALA A 107 11.91 2.13 11.86
CA ALA A 107 12.70 1.81 13.04
C ALA A 107 13.97 1.00 12.72
N VAL A 108 13.97 0.19 11.64
CA VAL A 108 15.17 -0.55 11.22
C VAL A 108 16.16 0.33 10.45
N LEU A 109 15.68 1.38 9.78
CA LEU A 109 16.50 2.24 8.93
C LEU A 109 17.14 3.40 9.70
N PHE A 110 16.46 3.91 10.72
CA PHE A 110 16.79 5.19 11.35
C PHE A 110 17.00 5.14 12.87
N ASP A 111 16.65 4.03 13.54
CA ASP A 111 16.98 3.79 14.96
C ASP A 111 18.18 2.84 15.10
#